data_AF-A0A420RIQ2-F1
#
_entry.id   AF-A0A420RIQ2-F1
#
_cell.length_a   1.000
_cell.length_b   1.000
_cell.length_c   1.000
_cell.angle_alpha   90.00
_cell.angle_beta   90.00
_cell.angle_gamma   90.00
#
_symmetry.space_group_name_H-M   'P 1'
#
loop_
_entity.id
_entity.type
_entity.pdbx_description
1 polymer ?
#
loop_
_entity_poly.entity_id
_entity_poly.type
_entity_poly.pdbx_seq_one_letter_code
_entity_poly.pdbx_strand_id
1 'polypeptide(L)'
;MAQAFLTTVNQRTRNQFRPRVGKGGSASYQLRQYAEVTLGGGSLRKVVKLPEGEDENEWLAVNMVDFYNQINLLYGAITEFCSPQSCPEMKATDE
;
A
#
# COMPACT_ATOMS: atom_id res chain seq x y z
N MET A 1 -28.00 14.18 -30.52
CA MET A 1 -26.81 13.88 -31.33
C MET A 1 -25.58 14.33 -30.56
N ALA A 2 -25.15 13.55 -29.56
CA ALA A 2 -23.92 13.83 -28.83
C ALA A 2 -22.74 13.17 -29.56
N GLN A 3 -21.98 13.97 -30.28
CA GLN A 3 -20.59 13.70 -30.69
C GLN A 3 -19.70 13.89 -29.45
N ALA A 4 -18.54 13.26 -29.27
CA ALA A 4 -17.76 12.31 -30.03
C ALA A 4 -16.78 11.63 -29.06
N PHE A 5 -16.35 10.42 -29.39
CA PHE A 5 -15.16 9.80 -28.83
C PHE A 5 -13.93 10.68 -29.13
N LEU A 6 -13.21 11.10 -28.08
CA LEU A 6 -11.81 11.47 -28.17
C LEU A 6 -11.02 10.60 -27.20
N THR A 7 -10.32 9.62 -27.76
CA THR A 7 -9.18 8.95 -27.18
C THR A 7 -8.08 9.98 -26.89
N THR A 8 -7.75 10.20 -25.62
CA THR A 8 -6.40 10.63 -25.22
C THR A 8 -6.11 10.06 -23.83
N VAL A 9 -5.74 8.79 -23.79
CA VAL A 9 -5.04 8.22 -22.63
C VAL A 9 -3.56 8.57 -22.77
N ASN A 10 -2.95 8.97 -21.65
CA ASN A 10 -1.53 8.83 -21.30
C ASN A 10 -0.66 10.11 -21.23
N GLN A 11 -0.71 10.82 -20.08
CA GLN A 11 0.36 11.72 -19.60
C GLN A 11 0.47 11.78 -18.05
N ARG A 12 0.24 10.69 -17.30
CA ARG A 12 0.25 10.74 -15.81
C ARG A 12 1.13 9.69 -15.11
N THR A 13 2.24 9.29 -15.72
CA THR A 13 3.27 8.47 -15.03
C THR A 13 4.42 9.28 -14.42
N ARG A 14 4.30 10.61 -14.24
CA ARG A 14 5.42 11.45 -13.77
C ARG A 14 5.77 11.39 -12.28
N ASN A 15 4.99 10.74 -11.42
CA ASN A 15 5.26 10.70 -9.97
C ASN A 15 5.27 9.26 -9.43
N GLN A 16 6.05 8.37 -10.05
CA GLN A 16 6.24 7.03 -9.49
C GLN A 16 7.15 7.10 -8.27
N PHE A 17 6.68 6.52 -7.15
CA PHE A 17 7.44 6.37 -5.91
C PHE A 17 8.81 5.72 -6.19
N ARG A 18 9.88 6.39 -5.77
CA ARG A 18 11.26 5.91 -5.92
C ARG A 18 11.88 5.70 -4.53
N PRO A 19 11.77 4.50 -3.95
CA PRO A 19 12.31 4.25 -2.61
C PRO A 19 13.84 4.38 -2.64
N ARG A 20 14.39 5.16 -1.71
CA ARG A 20 15.84 5.18 -1.44
C ARG A 20 16.14 4.37 -0.18
N VAL A 21 17.22 3.59 -0.23
CA VAL A 21 17.62 2.65 0.82
C VAL A 21 18.18 3.43 2.02
N GLY A 22 17.42 3.48 3.12
CA GLY A 22 17.88 4.06 4.40
C GLY A 22 18.86 3.15 5.13
N LYS A 23 19.82 3.74 5.86
CA LYS A 23 20.75 3.00 6.75
C LYS A 23 20.00 2.53 8.01
N GLY A 24 19.54 1.28 8.01
CA GLY A 24 18.83 0.69 9.15
C GLY A 24 19.73 0.49 10.38
N GLY A 25 19.40 1.15 11.49
CA GLY A 25 20.01 0.91 12.81
C GLY A 25 19.36 -0.27 13.57
N SER A 26 19.89 -0.61 14.75
CA SER A 26 19.44 -1.75 15.58
C SER A 26 17.93 -1.75 15.90
N ALA A 27 17.30 -0.58 16.05
CA ALA A 27 15.86 -0.46 16.28
C ALA A 27 15.02 -0.95 15.09
N SER A 28 15.45 -0.68 13.85
CA SER A 28 14.76 -1.17 12.64
C SER A 28 14.81 -2.70 12.52
N TYR A 29 15.88 -3.32 13.04
CA TYR A 29 16.03 -4.77 13.08
C TYR A 29 15.09 -5.40 14.12
N GLN A 30 14.98 -4.83 15.31
CA GLN A 30 14.09 -5.33 16.37
C GLN A 30 12.61 -5.25 15.97
N LEU A 31 12.20 -4.14 15.34
CA LEU A 31 10.84 -4.00 14.81
C LEU A 31 10.53 -5.05 13.73
N ARG A 32 11.52 -5.37 12.87
CA ARG A 32 11.38 -6.42 11.86
C ARG A 32 11.16 -7.80 12.50
N GLN A 33 11.93 -8.14 13.52
CA GLN A 33 11.76 -9.41 14.23
C GLN A 33 10.40 -9.52 14.93
N TYR A 34 9.94 -8.44 15.57
CA TYR A 34 8.63 -8.42 16.20
C TYR A 34 7.51 -8.64 15.17
N ALA A 35 7.58 -7.97 14.02
CA ALA A 35 6.63 -8.14 12.92
C ALA A 35 6.61 -9.58 12.38
N GLU A 36 7.78 -10.23 12.22
CA GLU A 36 7.89 -11.62 11.76
C GLU A 36 7.23 -12.62 12.73
N VAL A 37 7.28 -12.36 14.04
CA VAL A 37 6.65 -13.20 15.06
C VAL A 37 5.13 -13.01 15.06
N THR A 38 4.64 -11.78 15.00
CA THR A 38 3.21 -11.48 15.11
C THR A 38 2.40 -11.88 13.87
N LEU A 39 2.99 -11.79 12.66
CA LEU A 39 2.30 -12.11 11.41
C LEU A 39 2.22 -13.62 11.10
N GLY A 40 2.78 -14.46 11.98
CA GLY A 40 2.91 -15.90 11.78
C GLY A 40 4.08 -16.19 10.83
N GLY A 41 5.01 -17.05 11.26
CA GLY A 41 6.28 -17.34 10.55
C GLY A 41 6.16 -18.01 9.17
N GLY A 42 4.97 -18.03 8.56
CA GLY A 42 4.81 -18.35 7.15
C GLY A 42 5.38 -17.21 6.29
N SER A 43 6.19 -17.55 5.28
CA SER A 43 6.64 -16.53 4.34
C SER A 43 5.42 -15.97 3.61
N LEU A 44 5.06 -14.70 3.85
CA LEU A 44 3.97 -14.00 3.16
C LEU A 44 4.01 -14.22 1.64
N ARG A 45 5.22 -14.32 1.08
CA ARG A 45 5.47 -14.64 -0.34
C ARG A 45 4.82 -15.92 -0.84
N LYS A 46 4.57 -16.90 0.02
CA LYS A 46 3.91 -18.16 -0.33
C LYS A 46 2.38 -18.00 -0.33
N VAL A 47 1.84 -17.27 0.63
CA VAL A 47 0.39 -17.12 0.83
C VAL A 47 -0.26 -16.08 -0.09
N VAL A 48 0.51 -15.13 -0.63
CA VAL A 48 -0.02 -14.13 -1.60
C VAL A 48 -0.11 -14.65 -3.04
N LYS A 49 0.34 -15.87 -3.31
CA LYS A 49 0.30 -16.44 -4.67
C LYS A 49 -1.14 -16.79 -5.05
N LEU A 50 -1.48 -16.57 -6.32
CA LEU A 50 -2.72 -17.06 -6.91
C LEU A 50 -2.81 -18.59 -6.69
N PRO A 51 -3.87 -19.10 -6.04
CA PRO A 51 -4.08 -20.54 -5.90
C PRO A 51 -4.33 -21.22 -7.26
N GLU A 52 -3.99 -22.49 -7.35
CA GLU A 52 -4.19 -23.26 -8.58
C GLU A 52 -5.69 -23.42 -8.89
N GLY A 53 -6.10 -23.05 -10.10
CA GLY A 53 -7.48 -23.16 -10.55
C GLY A 53 -8.38 -21.94 -10.29
N GLU A 54 -7.87 -20.91 -9.61
CA GLU A 54 -8.62 -19.67 -9.33
C GLU A 54 -8.44 -18.60 -10.43
N ASP A 55 -9.42 -17.71 -10.56
CA ASP A 55 -9.33 -16.55 -11.45
C ASP A 55 -8.47 -15.44 -10.84
N GLU A 56 -7.61 -14.84 -11.68
CA GLU A 56 -6.69 -13.78 -11.24
C GLU A 56 -7.43 -12.52 -10.78
N ASN A 57 -8.49 -12.11 -11.47
CA ASN A 57 -9.23 -10.90 -11.12
C ASN A 57 -10.04 -11.09 -9.85
N GLU A 58 -10.63 -12.26 -9.65
CA GLU A 58 -11.32 -12.60 -8.38
C GLU A 58 -10.34 -12.62 -7.21
N TRP A 59 -9.16 -13.22 -7.38
CA TRP A 59 -8.12 -13.23 -6.36
C TRP A 59 -7.64 -11.83 -6.01
N LEU A 60 -7.40 -10.98 -7.02
CA LEU A 60 -7.04 -9.57 -6.80
C LEU A 60 -8.16 -8.80 -6.13
N ALA A 61 -9.43 -9.01 -6.53
CA ALA A 61 -10.57 -8.32 -5.97
C ALA A 61 -10.74 -8.58 -4.47
N VAL A 62 -10.66 -9.86 -4.05
CA VAL A 62 -10.74 -10.24 -2.64
C VAL A 62 -9.63 -9.57 -1.83
N ASN A 63 -8.37 -9.67 -2.30
CA ASN A 63 -7.24 -9.07 -1.61
C ASN A 63 -7.32 -7.53 -1.57
N MET A 64 -7.81 -6.87 -2.62
CA MET A 64 -7.98 -5.40 -2.65
C MET A 64 -8.97 -4.93 -1.58
N VAL A 65 -10.07 -5.64 -1.38
CA VAL A 65 -11.05 -5.32 -0.33
C VAL A 65 -10.43 -5.47 1.05
N ASP A 66 -9.69 -6.56 1.27
CA ASP A 66 -9.01 -6.80 2.55
C ASP A 66 -7.97 -5.72 2.87
N PHE A 67 -7.14 -5.34 1.89
CA PHE A 67 -6.17 -4.26 2.07
C PHE A 67 -6.84 -2.91 2.36
N TYR A 68 -7.93 -2.58 1.65
CA TYR A 68 -8.67 -1.35 1.89
C TYR A 68 -9.19 -1.28 3.33
N ASN A 69 -9.79 -2.36 3.82
CA ASN A 69 -10.30 -2.44 5.18
C ASN A 69 -9.18 -2.32 6.22
N GLN A 70 -8.05 -2.99 6.01
CA GLN A 70 -6.90 -2.90 6.91
C GLN A 70 -6.29 -1.49 6.93
N ILE A 71 -6.15 -0.84 5.77
CA ILE A 71 -5.65 0.54 5.66
C ILE A 71 -6.61 1.51 6.37
N ASN A 72 -7.92 1.36 6.20
CA ASN A 72 -8.90 2.20 6.88
C ASN A 72 -8.84 2.07 8.39
N LEU A 73 -8.71 0.84 8.91
CA LEU A 73 -8.54 0.61 10.34
C LEU A 73 -7.26 1.28 10.86
N LEU A 74 -6.15 1.13 10.13
CA LEU A 74 -4.88 1.76 10.48
C LEU A 74 -4.96 3.29 10.46
N TYR A 75 -5.53 3.86 9.39
CA TYR A 75 -5.67 5.31 9.28
C TYR A 75 -6.65 5.87 10.31
N GLY A 76 -7.73 5.14 10.61
CA GLY A 76 -8.67 5.49 11.67
C GLY A 76 -8.02 5.60 13.05
N ALA A 77 -6.97 4.82 13.33
CA ALA A 77 -6.22 4.91 14.58
C ALA A 77 -5.31 6.14 14.71
N ILE A 78 -5.00 6.82 13.59
CA ILE A 78 -4.11 8.01 13.59
C ILE A 78 -4.78 9.27 13.08
N THR A 79 -6.03 9.19 12.62
CA THR A 79 -6.72 10.27 11.92
C THR A 79 -6.86 11.54 12.78
N GLU A 80 -6.90 11.41 14.10
CA GLU A 80 -6.96 12.58 15.00
C GLU A 80 -5.68 13.41 15.01
N PHE A 81 -4.54 12.81 14.63
CA PHE A 81 -3.24 13.47 14.53
C PHE A 81 -2.96 13.98 13.11
N CYS A 82 -3.75 13.55 12.12
CA CYS A 82 -3.63 13.92 10.72
C CYS A 82 -4.68 14.97 10.34
N SER A 83 -4.25 16.23 10.25
CA SER A 83 -5.10 17.38 9.91
C SER A 83 -4.47 18.19 8.77
N PRO A 84 -5.20 19.10 8.10
CA PRO A 84 -4.59 20.00 7.11
C PRO A 84 -3.48 20.89 7.67
N GLN A 85 -3.44 21.11 8.99
CA GLN A 85 -2.40 21.89 9.66
C GLN A 85 -1.16 21.05 9.98
N SER A 86 -1.33 19.82 10.47
CA SER A 86 -0.23 18.91 10.79
C SER A 86 0.35 18.19 9.56
N CYS A 87 -0.47 17.95 8.54
CA CYS A 87 -0.12 17.29 7.28
C CYS A 87 -0.60 18.16 6.09
N PRO A 88 0.04 19.32 5.82
CA PRO A 88 -0.40 20.24 4.77
C PRO A 88 -0.20 19.71 3.35
N GLU A 89 0.66 18.71 3.18
CA GLU A 89 0.91 18.02 1.93
C GLU A 89 0.97 16.51 2.20
N MET A 90 0.45 15.70 1.26
CA MET A 90 0.53 14.26 1.32
C MET A 90 1.94 13.79 0.93
N LYS A 91 2.82 13.64 1.92
CA LYS A 91 4.22 13.21 1.76
C LYS A 91 4.54 11.97 2.60
N ALA A 92 5.58 11.24 2.19
CA ALA A 92 6.03 10.01 2.87
C ALA A 92 7.43 10.14 3.53
N THR A 93 8.11 11.28 3.33
CA THR A 93 9.41 11.65 3.89
C THR A 93 9.54 13.18 3.93
N ASP A 94 10.41 13.72 4.78
CA ASP A 94 10.62 15.18 4.94
C ASP A 94 11.62 15.81 3.96
N GLU A 95 12.15 15.01 3.02
CA GLU A 95 13.11 15.47 1.99
C GLU A 95 12.46 15.70 0.63
#